data_AF-A0A1A8NQ43-F1
#
_entry.id   AF-A0A1A8NQ43-F1
#
_cell.length_a   1.000
_cell.length_b   1.000
_cell.length_c   1.000
_cell.angle_alpha   90.00
_cell.angle_beta   90.00
_cell.angle_gamma   90.00
#
_symmetry.space_group_name_H-M   'P 1'
#
loop_
_entity.id
_entity.type
_entity.pdbx_description
1 polymer ?
#
loop_
_entity_poly.entity_id
_entity_poly.type
_entity_poly.pdbx_seq_one_letter_code
_entity_poly.pdbx_strand_id
1 'polypeptide(L)'
;NRLDFFIVIVGMLEYSLDGHNVSLSAIRTVRVLRPLRAINRVPSMRILVTLLLDTLPMLGNVLALCFFVFFIFGIVGVQLWAGLLRNRCFMREDVRMRYNITFLNSYYRPDGTDDHPFICSMERENGMLRCSDVPRRRMGRAYCHLAPEDAQSETGLKVDEPVSCVNWYRYYNECRAGEINPHKGAINFDNIGYAWIAIFQVITLEGWVDIMYYVMDAHSFYNFIY
;
A
#
# COMPACT_ATOMS: atom_id res chain seq x y z
N ASN A 1 -21.53 -37.24 -5.15
CA ASN A 1 -22.77 -37.13 -4.34
C ASN A 1 -22.84 -35.89 -3.45
N ARG A 2 -21.90 -35.63 -2.51
CA ARG A 2 -21.96 -34.41 -1.65
C ARG A 2 -21.78 -33.11 -2.45
N LEU A 3 -20.81 -33.08 -3.38
CA LEU A 3 -20.63 -31.96 -4.32
C LEU A 3 -21.83 -31.79 -5.25
N ASP A 4 -22.35 -32.88 -5.83
CA ASP A 4 -23.53 -32.81 -6.70
C ASP A 4 -24.76 -32.26 -5.97
N PHE A 5 -24.99 -32.69 -4.73
CA PHE A 5 -26.07 -32.20 -3.87
C PHE A 5 -25.92 -30.70 -3.57
N PHE A 6 -24.72 -30.25 -3.22
CA PHE A 6 -24.43 -28.83 -3.00
C PHE A 6 -24.74 -27.98 -4.25
N ILE A 7 -24.31 -28.44 -5.43
CA ILE A 7 -24.54 -27.68 -6.66
C ILE A 7 -26.03 -27.68 -7.05
N VAL A 8 -26.79 -28.74 -6.75
CA VAL A 8 -28.25 -28.77 -6.96
C VAL A 8 -28.97 -27.81 -6.02
N ILE A 9 -28.62 -27.78 -4.73
CA ILE A 9 -29.17 -26.82 -3.75
C ILE A 9 -28.89 -25.39 -4.19
N VAL A 10 -27.65 -25.11 -4.58
CA VAL A 10 -27.23 -23.79 -5.08
C VAL A 10 -28.06 -23.36 -6.29
N GLY A 11 -28.32 -24.27 -7.24
CA GLY A 11 -29.15 -23.99 -8.41
C GLY A 11 -30.64 -23.79 -8.08
N MET A 12 -31.16 -24.51 -7.08
CA MET A 12 -32.55 -24.35 -6.62
C MET A 12 -32.74 -23.05 -5.85
N LEU A 13 -31.78 -22.68 -4.98
CA LEU A 13 -31.79 -21.42 -4.25
C LEU A 13 -31.83 -20.22 -5.20
N GLU A 14 -31.08 -20.29 -6.30
CA GLU A 14 -31.09 -19.27 -7.34
C GLU A 14 -32.46 -19.13 -8.01
N TYR A 15 -33.09 -20.25 -8.37
CA TYR A 15 -34.42 -20.27 -8.99
C TYR A 15 -35.51 -19.71 -8.07
N SER A 16 -35.49 -20.07 -6.78
CA SER A 16 -36.46 -19.59 -5.79
C SER A 16 -36.36 -18.09 -5.53
N LEU A 17 -35.16 -17.50 -5.63
CA LEU A 17 -34.93 -16.08 -5.37
C LEU A 17 -35.22 -15.18 -6.58
N ASP A 18 -34.96 -15.67 -7.80
CA ASP A 18 -35.44 -15.01 -9.03
C ASP A 18 -36.99 -14.96 -9.06
N GLY A 19 -37.67 -15.94 -8.46
CA GLY A 19 -39.13 -15.95 -8.31
C GLY A 19 -39.70 -14.93 -7.31
N HIS A 20 -38.89 -14.42 -6.38
CA HIS A 20 -39.31 -13.46 -5.34
C HIS A 20 -38.90 -12.00 -5.62
N ASN A 21 -38.34 -11.70 -6.80
CA ASN A 21 -37.80 -10.37 -7.18
C ASN A 21 -36.72 -9.81 -6.22
N VAL A 22 -36.13 -10.65 -5.36
CA VAL A 22 -35.04 -10.25 -4.47
C VAL A 22 -33.70 -10.48 -5.18
N SER A 23 -33.27 -9.50 -5.97
CA SER A 23 -32.03 -9.62 -6.74
C SER A 23 -30.80 -9.25 -5.92
N LEU A 24 -30.20 -10.22 -5.23
CA LEU A 24 -28.86 -10.05 -4.64
C LEU A 24 -27.80 -10.28 -5.72
N SER A 25 -27.08 -9.23 -6.10
CA SER A 25 -26.01 -9.29 -7.12
C SER A 25 -24.97 -10.38 -6.82
N ALA A 26 -24.69 -10.64 -5.54
CA ALA A 26 -23.79 -11.70 -5.08
C ALA A 26 -24.24 -13.12 -5.47
N ILE A 27 -25.54 -13.40 -5.61
CA ILE A 27 -26.02 -14.74 -5.98
C ILE A 27 -25.77 -15.03 -7.47
N ARG A 28 -25.65 -13.98 -8.30
CA ARG A 28 -25.28 -14.15 -9.72
C ARG A 28 -23.85 -14.67 -9.89
N THR A 29 -22.92 -14.40 -8.95
CA THR A 29 -21.54 -14.92 -9.04
C THR A 29 -21.48 -16.42 -8.81
N VAL A 30 -22.45 -16.99 -8.07
CA VAL A 30 -22.54 -18.44 -7.79
C VAL A 30 -22.75 -19.26 -9.08
N ARG A 31 -23.29 -18.65 -10.13
CA ARG A 31 -23.38 -19.26 -11.48
C ARG A 31 -22.01 -19.66 -12.04
N VAL A 32 -20.91 -19.02 -11.59
CA VAL A 32 -19.53 -19.35 -12.00
C VAL A 32 -19.10 -20.74 -11.55
N LEU A 33 -19.77 -21.34 -10.56
CA LEU A 33 -19.49 -22.69 -10.05
C LEU A 33 -20.18 -23.80 -10.87
N ARG A 34 -21.11 -23.47 -11.78
CA ARG A 34 -21.83 -24.46 -12.62
C ARG A 34 -20.90 -25.37 -13.46
N PRO A 35 -19.78 -24.88 -14.04
CA PRO A 35 -18.83 -25.72 -14.75
C PRO A 35 -18.20 -26.83 -13.89
N LEU A 36 -18.20 -26.70 -12.55
CA LEU A 36 -17.68 -27.76 -11.66
C LEU A 36 -18.51 -29.06 -11.73
N ARG A 37 -19.77 -29.01 -12.20
CA ARG A 37 -20.55 -30.24 -12.51
C ARG A 37 -19.90 -31.07 -13.61
N ALA A 38 -19.11 -30.45 -14.49
CA ALA A 38 -18.38 -31.16 -15.53
C ALA A 38 -17.29 -32.08 -14.96
N ILE A 39 -16.72 -31.76 -13.79
CA ILE A 39 -15.71 -32.60 -13.12
C ILE A 39 -16.31 -33.96 -12.75
N ASN A 40 -17.53 -33.99 -12.21
CA ASN A 40 -18.21 -35.26 -11.89
C ASN A 40 -18.77 -35.97 -13.13
N ARG A 41 -18.94 -35.26 -14.25
CA ARG A 41 -19.43 -35.82 -15.52
C ARG A 41 -18.32 -36.41 -16.39
N VAL A 42 -17.10 -35.90 -16.29
CA VAL A 42 -15.93 -36.34 -17.07
C VAL A 42 -14.97 -37.13 -16.17
N PRO A 43 -14.90 -38.47 -16.31
CA PRO A 43 -14.10 -39.33 -15.42
C PRO A 43 -12.62 -38.92 -15.35
N SER A 44 -12.03 -38.47 -16.46
CA SER A 44 -10.63 -38.07 -16.53
C SER A 44 -10.32 -36.81 -15.68
N MET A 45 -11.22 -35.83 -15.66
CA MET A 45 -11.06 -34.62 -14.83
C MET A 45 -11.25 -34.92 -13.35
N ARG A 46 -12.19 -35.82 -13.02
CA ARG A 46 -12.38 -36.31 -11.65
C ARG A 46 -11.13 -36.97 -11.10
N ILE A 47 -10.47 -37.83 -11.86
CA ILE A 47 -9.25 -38.51 -11.41
C ILE A 47 -8.17 -37.48 -11.09
N LEU A 48 -7.95 -36.50 -11.97
CA LEU A 48 -6.97 -35.43 -11.74
C LEU A 48 -7.25 -34.62 -10.46
N VAL A 49 -8.50 -34.17 -10.26
CA VAL A 49 -8.88 -33.40 -9.06
C VAL A 49 -8.77 -34.25 -7.79
N THR A 50 -9.14 -35.53 -7.86
CA THR A 50 -9.01 -36.45 -6.71
C THR A 50 -7.54 -36.62 -6.34
N LEU A 51 -6.66 -36.85 -7.33
CA LEU A 51 -5.22 -36.95 -7.10
C LEU A 51 -4.63 -35.66 -6.50
N LEU A 52 -5.08 -34.49 -6.96
CA LEU A 52 -4.66 -33.21 -6.38
C LEU A 52 -5.12 -33.10 -4.92
N LEU A 53 -6.39 -33.37 -4.62
CA LEU A 53 -6.92 -33.34 -3.26
C LEU A 53 -6.25 -34.37 -2.33
N ASP A 54 -5.86 -35.53 -2.85
CA ASP A 54 -5.16 -36.59 -2.10
C ASP A 54 -3.75 -36.14 -1.64
N THR A 55 -3.14 -35.17 -2.32
CA THR A 55 -1.84 -34.59 -1.92
C THR A 55 -1.95 -33.42 -0.93
N LEU A 56 -3.11 -32.77 -0.81
CA LEU A 56 -3.35 -31.69 0.16
C LEU A 56 -3.08 -32.05 1.64
N PRO A 57 -3.46 -33.23 2.17
CA PRO A 57 -3.19 -33.54 3.58
C PRO A 57 -1.70 -33.59 3.90
N MET A 58 -0.85 -33.97 2.93
CA MET A 58 0.60 -33.92 3.10
C MET A 58 1.13 -32.48 3.11
N LEU A 59 0.49 -31.58 2.35
CA LEU A 59 0.80 -30.14 2.34
C LEU A 59 0.41 -29.44 3.65
N GLY A 60 -0.53 -30.00 4.41
CA GLY A 60 -0.98 -29.43 5.69
C GLY A 60 0.15 -29.16 6.68
N ASN A 61 1.16 -30.04 6.74
CA ASN A 61 2.33 -29.84 7.59
C ASN A 61 3.13 -28.59 7.20
N VAL A 62 3.30 -28.36 5.90
CA VAL A 62 4.00 -27.19 5.36
C VAL A 62 3.19 -25.91 5.61
N LEU A 63 1.87 -25.97 5.45
CA LEU A 63 0.99 -24.84 5.76
C LEU A 63 1.02 -24.47 7.26
N ALA A 64 1.11 -25.46 8.15
CA ALA A 64 1.25 -25.20 9.59
C ALA A 64 2.58 -24.49 9.92
N LEU A 65 3.68 -24.91 9.29
CA LEU A 65 4.98 -24.23 9.41
C LEU A 65 4.90 -22.80 8.84
N CYS A 66 4.28 -22.63 7.67
CA CYS A 66 4.07 -21.33 7.04
C CYS A 66 3.26 -20.37 7.95
N PHE A 67 2.20 -20.87 8.57
CA PHE A 67 1.41 -20.11 9.54
C PHE A 67 2.27 -19.64 10.74
N PHE A 68 3.13 -20.50 11.27
CA PHE A 68 4.02 -20.15 12.38
C PHE A 68 5.03 -19.06 12.00
N VAL A 69 5.59 -19.14 10.79
CA VAL A 69 6.48 -18.11 10.22
C VAL A 69 5.72 -16.79 10.09
N PHE A 70 4.52 -16.78 9.49
CA PHE A 70 3.70 -15.56 9.40
C PHE A 70 3.35 -14.97 10.76
N PHE A 71 3.12 -15.81 11.77
CA PHE A 71 2.80 -15.34 13.11
C PHE A 71 3.99 -14.66 13.78
N ILE A 72 5.18 -15.28 13.77
CA ILE A 72 6.39 -14.70 14.39
C ILE A 72 6.76 -13.39 13.70
N PHE A 73 6.98 -13.43 12.39
CA PHE A 73 7.39 -12.25 11.63
C PHE A 73 6.29 -11.19 11.66
N GLY A 74 5.01 -11.59 11.60
CA GLY A 74 3.87 -10.67 11.71
C GLY A 74 3.85 -9.90 13.02
N ILE A 75 4.04 -10.58 14.16
CA ILE A 75 4.08 -9.90 15.46
C ILE A 75 5.30 -9.01 15.59
N VAL A 76 6.48 -9.47 15.18
CA VAL A 76 7.71 -8.65 15.19
C VAL A 76 7.53 -7.38 14.34
N GLY A 77 7.00 -7.53 13.11
CA GLY A 77 6.76 -6.41 12.22
C GLY A 77 5.76 -5.39 12.76
N VAL A 78 4.66 -5.84 13.38
CA VAL A 78 3.68 -4.95 14.03
C VAL A 78 4.32 -4.19 15.20
N GLN A 79 5.12 -4.87 16.03
CA GLN A 79 5.75 -4.22 17.19
C GLN A 79 6.81 -3.17 16.80
N LEU A 80 7.51 -3.39 15.67
CA LEU A 80 8.55 -2.48 15.21
C LEU A 80 8.02 -1.31 14.38
N TRP A 81 7.02 -1.55 13.51
CA TRP A 81 6.67 -0.60 12.44
C TRP A 81 5.21 -0.16 12.39
N ALA A 82 4.40 -0.49 13.40
CA ALA A 82 3.05 0.03 13.49
C ALA A 82 3.04 1.57 13.44
N GLY A 83 2.26 2.12 12.50
CA GLY A 83 2.08 3.55 12.30
C GLY A 83 3.21 4.27 11.56
N LEU A 84 4.41 3.68 11.43
CA LEU A 84 5.57 4.37 10.86
C LEU A 84 5.44 4.64 9.36
N LEU A 85 4.83 3.71 8.61
CA LEU A 85 4.65 3.87 7.16
C LEU A 85 3.66 5.00 6.80
N ARG A 86 2.93 5.55 7.77
CA ARG A 86 2.06 6.72 7.59
C ARG A 86 2.84 8.04 7.62
N ASN A 87 4.08 8.05 8.09
CA ASN A 87 4.83 9.29 8.30
C ASN A 87 5.05 10.06 7.00
N ARG A 88 4.77 11.37 7.01
CA ARG A 88 5.00 12.31 5.91
C ARG A 88 5.58 13.61 6.45
N CYS A 89 6.25 14.38 5.58
CA CYS A 89 6.74 15.70 5.91
C CYS A 89 5.67 16.76 5.66
N PHE A 90 5.12 17.32 6.73
CA PHE A 90 4.13 18.38 6.72
C PHE A 90 4.79 19.75 6.76
N MET A 91 4.14 20.73 6.14
CA MET A 91 4.48 22.14 6.28
C MET A 91 3.73 22.67 7.50
N ARG A 92 4.43 23.40 8.38
CA ARG A 92 3.79 24.00 9.54
C ARG A 92 2.69 24.99 9.11
N GLU A 93 1.56 24.98 9.82
CA GLU A 93 0.38 25.77 9.46
C GLU A 93 0.63 27.28 9.54
N ASP A 94 1.50 27.73 10.46
CA ASP A 94 1.92 29.13 10.60
C ASP A 94 2.57 29.66 9.31
N VAL A 95 3.48 28.88 8.71
CA VAL A 95 4.13 29.22 7.44
C VAL A 95 3.13 29.24 6.30
N ARG A 96 2.25 28.22 6.22
CA ARG A 96 1.21 28.13 5.20
C ARG A 96 0.27 29.34 5.24
N MET A 97 -0.17 29.75 6.42
CA MET A 97 -1.04 30.90 6.62
C MET A 97 -0.32 32.23 6.34
N ARG A 98 0.92 32.37 6.80
CA ARG A 98 1.72 33.60 6.62
C ARG A 98 1.93 33.98 5.16
N TYR A 99 2.14 32.99 4.28
CA TYR A 99 2.36 33.21 2.86
C TYR A 99 1.15 32.82 1.97
N ASN A 100 0.02 32.48 2.59
CA ASN A 100 -1.22 32.08 1.90
C ASN A 100 -1.00 30.99 0.82
N ILE A 101 -0.30 29.91 1.20
CA ILE A 101 0.08 28.83 0.29
C ILE A 101 -1.09 27.84 0.15
N THR A 102 -1.91 28.04 -0.87
CA THR A 102 -3.03 27.13 -1.20
C THR A 102 -2.74 26.22 -2.39
N PHE A 103 -1.75 26.57 -3.22
CA PHE A 103 -1.39 25.84 -4.44
C PHE A 103 -0.54 24.58 -4.18
N LEU A 104 -0.09 24.34 -2.95
CA LEU A 104 0.66 23.15 -2.55
C LEU A 104 -0.14 22.27 -1.58
N ASN A 105 0.16 20.98 -1.57
CA ASN A 105 -0.38 20.02 -0.61
C ASN A 105 0.11 20.31 0.81
N SER A 106 -0.62 19.80 1.82
CA SER A 106 -0.26 19.98 3.23
C SER A 106 1.04 19.27 3.60
N TYR A 107 1.29 18.14 2.94
CA TYR A 107 2.52 17.37 3.03
C TYR A 107 3.22 17.25 1.67
N TYR A 108 4.51 16.95 1.72
CA TYR A 108 5.32 16.76 0.53
C TYR A 108 4.89 15.50 -0.25
N ARG A 109 4.56 15.68 -1.55
CA ARG A 109 4.14 14.62 -2.45
C ARG A 109 5.05 14.57 -3.68
N PRO A 110 5.91 13.54 -3.83
CA PRO A 110 6.72 13.33 -5.03
C PRO A 110 5.83 13.15 -6.27
N ASP A 111 6.16 13.83 -7.37
CA ASP A 111 5.52 13.71 -8.70
C ASP A 111 3.99 13.81 -8.77
N GLY A 112 3.34 14.23 -7.67
CA GLY A 112 1.88 14.29 -7.56
C GLY A 112 1.19 12.92 -7.53
N THR A 113 1.92 11.79 -7.41
CA THR A 113 1.36 10.44 -7.31
C THR A 113 1.46 9.91 -5.88
N ASP A 114 0.68 8.87 -5.54
CA ASP A 114 0.73 8.20 -4.22
C ASP A 114 1.50 6.86 -4.29
N ASP A 115 2.07 6.54 -5.45
CA ASP A 115 2.69 5.23 -5.70
C ASP A 115 4.06 5.10 -5.01
N HIS A 116 4.80 6.20 -4.92
CA HIS A 116 6.11 6.29 -4.25
C HIS A 116 6.11 7.45 -3.24
N PRO A 117 5.56 7.24 -2.03
CA PRO A 117 5.49 8.29 -1.02
C PRO A 117 6.87 8.57 -0.40
N PHE A 118 7.13 9.83 -0.05
CA PHE A 118 8.29 10.19 0.77
C PHE A 118 7.95 9.95 2.25
N ILE A 119 8.51 8.88 2.82
CA ILE A 119 8.29 8.50 4.22
C ILE A 119 9.45 9.02 5.06
N CYS A 120 9.13 9.74 6.12
CA CYS A 120 10.14 10.32 7.01
C CYS A 120 10.28 9.52 8.32
N SER A 121 11.50 9.49 8.82
CA SER A 121 11.84 9.10 10.19
C SER A 121 11.54 10.26 11.15
N MET A 122 10.96 9.96 12.33
CA MET A 122 10.96 10.97 13.40
C MET A 122 12.34 11.04 14.04
N GLU A 123 12.54 12.01 14.94
CA GLU A 123 13.84 12.22 15.58
C GLU A 123 14.27 11.08 16.50
N ARG A 124 13.30 10.30 17.01
CA ARG A 124 13.53 9.16 17.88
C ARG A 124 14.04 7.94 17.11
N GLU A 125 13.65 7.80 15.86
CA GLU A 125 14.07 6.71 14.99
C GLU A 125 15.36 7.06 14.22
N ASN A 126 16.05 6.02 13.75
CA ASN A 126 17.31 6.14 13.00
C ASN A 126 17.06 5.83 11.51
N GLY A 127 15.90 6.20 10.99
CA GLY A 127 15.54 5.94 9.60
C GLY A 127 16.40 6.73 8.62
N MET A 128 16.48 6.23 7.39
CA MET A 128 17.38 6.78 6.37
C MET A 128 16.93 8.13 5.79
N LEU A 129 15.61 8.41 5.81
CA LEU A 129 15.06 9.64 5.24
C LEU A 129 14.51 10.54 6.34
N ARG A 130 14.95 11.80 6.33
CA ARG A 130 14.41 12.88 7.17
C ARG A 130 13.78 13.95 6.30
N CYS A 131 12.97 14.80 6.92
CA CYS A 131 12.38 15.94 6.21
C CYS A 131 13.42 16.97 5.72
N SER A 132 14.64 16.93 6.25
CA SER A 132 15.79 17.67 5.72
C SER A 132 16.23 17.20 4.32
N ASP A 133 15.92 15.96 3.96
CA ASP A 133 16.37 15.32 2.72
C ASP A 133 15.36 15.51 1.57
N VAL A 134 14.27 16.24 1.82
CA VAL A 134 13.30 16.63 0.79
C VAL A 134 14.03 17.41 -0.31
N PRO A 135 13.97 16.96 -1.57
CA PRO A 135 14.70 17.60 -2.66
C PRO A 135 14.16 19.01 -2.93
N ARG A 136 15.00 19.85 -3.52
CA ARG A 136 14.57 21.22 -3.89
C ARG A 136 13.48 21.16 -4.94
N ARG A 137 12.51 22.08 -4.82
CA ARG A 137 11.44 22.22 -5.81
C ARG A 137 12.04 22.46 -7.20
N ARG A 138 11.53 21.74 -8.19
CA ARG A 138 11.95 21.84 -9.58
C ARG A 138 10.79 22.36 -10.43
N MET A 139 11.06 23.35 -11.28
CA MET A 139 10.11 23.89 -12.26
C MET A 139 10.71 23.64 -13.66
N GLY A 140 10.18 22.66 -14.39
CA GLY A 140 10.77 22.23 -15.66
C GLY A 140 12.18 21.64 -15.47
N ARG A 141 13.21 22.29 -16.03
CA ARG A 141 14.62 21.84 -15.90
C ARG A 141 15.42 22.57 -14.82
N ALA A 142 14.89 23.63 -14.21
CA ALA A 142 15.59 24.45 -13.23
C ALA A 142 15.14 24.14 -11.78
N TYR A 143 16.06 24.25 -10.83
CA TYR A 143 15.78 24.16 -9.40
C TYR A 143 15.46 25.55 -8.84
N CYS A 144 14.46 25.60 -7.96
CA CYS A 144 14.13 26.82 -7.23
C CYS A 144 15.16 27.06 -6.14
N HIS A 145 15.68 28.28 -6.07
CA HIS A 145 16.71 28.69 -5.10
C HIS A 145 16.30 29.83 -4.19
N LEU A 146 15.26 30.59 -4.57
CA LEU A 146 14.88 31.81 -3.85
C LEU A 146 14.13 31.52 -2.55
N ALA A 147 14.32 32.39 -1.56
CA ALA A 147 13.41 32.50 -0.42
C ALA A 147 12.17 33.34 -0.81
N PRO A 148 11.06 33.24 -0.05
CA PRO A 148 9.84 33.99 -0.33
C PRO A 148 10.04 35.52 -0.34
N GLU A 149 10.97 36.01 0.48
CA GLU A 149 11.28 37.44 0.63
C GLU A 149 11.99 37.99 -0.61
N ASP A 150 12.92 37.20 -1.19
CA ASP A 150 13.68 37.58 -2.37
C ASP A 150 12.80 37.60 -3.64
N ALA A 151 11.77 36.75 -3.70
CA ALA A 151 10.89 36.64 -4.86
C ALA A 151 9.93 37.83 -5.03
N GLN A 152 9.65 38.60 -3.97
CA GLN A 152 8.83 39.82 -4.08
C GLN A 152 9.60 40.97 -4.74
N SER A 153 10.93 40.91 -4.75
CA SER A 153 11.78 41.97 -5.32
C SER A 153 11.96 41.87 -6.85
N GLU A 154 11.55 40.77 -7.48
CA GLU A 154 11.70 40.53 -8.93
C GLU A 154 10.35 40.60 -9.69
N THR A 155 9.57 41.66 -9.49
CA THR A 155 8.38 41.96 -10.33
C THR A 155 8.76 42.58 -11.69
N GLY A 156 9.90 42.19 -12.26
CA GLY A 156 10.37 42.62 -13.57
C GLY A 156 10.43 41.43 -14.52
N LEU A 157 9.41 41.29 -15.36
CA LEU A 157 9.32 40.23 -16.37
C LEU A 157 10.45 40.40 -17.41
N LYS A 158 11.62 39.80 -17.17
CA LYS A 158 12.66 39.63 -18.20
C LYS A 158 12.41 38.29 -18.89
N VAL A 159 12.09 38.38 -20.17
CA VAL A 159 11.62 37.27 -21.03
C VAL A 159 12.71 36.22 -21.32
N ASP A 160 13.95 36.42 -20.85
CA ASP A 160 15.13 35.63 -21.27
C ASP A 160 15.98 35.07 -20.11
N GLU A 161 15.52 35.19 -18.85
CA GLU A 161 16.22 34.62 -17.68
C GLU A 161 15.50 33.36 -17.15
N PRO A 162 16.25 32.38 -16.60
CA PRO A 162 15.65 31.19 -16.02
C PRO A 162 14.69 31.61 -14.89
N VAL A 163 13.42 31.18 -15.01
CA VAL A 163 12.33 31.50 -14.06
C VAL A 163 12.84 31.39 -12.63
N SER A 164 13.03 32.53 -11.97
CA SER A 164 13.45 32.59 -10.59
C SER A 164 12.25 32.19 -9.72
N CYS A 165 12.39 31.09 -8.98
CA CYS A 165 11.27 30.51 -8.24
C CYS A 165 11.64 30.21 -6.78
N VAL A 166 10.63 30.31 -5.92
CA VAL A 166 10.75 30.06 -4.48
C VAL A 166 10.77 28.58 -4.19
N ASN A 167 11.74 28.14 -3.37
CA ASN A 167 11.83 26.77 -2.90
C ASN A 167 10.96 26.52 -1.67
N TRP A 168 9.65 26.39 -1.87
CA TRP A 168 8.70 26.08 -0.79
C TRP A 168 8.93 24.72 -0.14
N TYR A 169 9.61 23.78 -0.81
CA TYR A 169 9.84 22.43 -0.27
C TYR A 169 10.75 22.43 0.95
N ARG A 170 11.54 23.49 1.16
CA ARG A 170 12.34 23.70 2.37
C ARG A 170 11.51 23.78 3.66
N TYR A 171 10.23 24.13 3.56
CA TYR A 171 9.34 24.31 4.72
C TYR A 171 8.57 23.05 5.11
N TYR A 172 8.73 21.93 4.38
CA TYR A 172 8.26 20.62 4.84
C TYR A 172 9.25 20.06 5.84
N ASN A 173 9.19 20.51 7.09
CA ASN A 173 10.16 20.16 8.14
C ASN A 173 9.56 19.35 9.29
N GLU A 174 8.25 19.10 9.29
CA GLU A 174 7.58 18.44 10.39
C GLU A 174 7.16 17.01 10.01
N CYS A 175 7.89 16.02 10.51
CA CYS A 175 7.56 14.61 10.27
C CYS A 175 6.43 14.16 11.21
N ARG A 176 5.26 13.83 10.66
CA ARG A 176 4.09 13.36 11.41
C ARG A 176 3.36 12.25 10.65
N ALA A 177 2.63 11.42 11.38
CA ALA A 177 1.78 10.40 10.78
C ALA A 177 0.64 11.05 9.98
N GLY A 178 0.57 10.72 8.69
CA GLY A 178 -0.53 11.09 7.82
C GLY A 178 -1.72 10.14 7.94
N GLU A 179 -2.72 10.34 7.07
CA GLU A 179 -3.99 9.61 7.13
C GLU A 179 -3.92 8.22 6.46
N ILE A 180 -3.16 8.10 5.36
CA ILE A 180 -3.20 6.94 4.48
C ILE A 180 -1.80 6.33 4.32
N ASN A 181 -1.71 5.01 4.48
CA ASN A 181 -0.51 4.22 4.23
C ASN A 181 -0.20 4.09 2.71
N PRO A 182 1.03 3.71 2.32
CA PRO A 182 1.41 3.50 0.92
C PRO A 182 0.45 2.54 0.18
N HIS A 183 0.41 2.66 -1.15
CA HIS A 183 -0.45 1.84 -2.03
C HIS A 183 -1.93 1.84 -1.60
N LYS A 184 -2.49 3.04 -1.35
CA LYS A 184 -3.90 3.24 -0.95
C LYS A 184 -4.29 2.50 0.34
N GLY A 185 -3.33 2.31 1.24
CA GLY A 185 -3.57 1.62 2.51
C GLY A 185 -3.23 0.13 2.52
N ALA A 186 -2.84 -0.45 1.39
CA ALA A 186 -2.62 -1.90 1.29
C ALA A 186 -1.39 -2.39 2.06
N ILE A 187 -0.32 -1.57 2.11
CA ILE A 187 0.97 -1.96 2.72
C ILE A 187 1.15 -1.21 4.03
N ASN A 188 1.04 -1.92 5.16
CA ASN A 188 1.30 -1.39 6.50
C ASN A 188 1.49 -2.51 7.52
N PHE A 189 1.97 -2.14 8.71
CA PHE A 189 2.16 -3.03 9.86
C PHE A 189 1.29 -2.62 11.05
N ASP A 190 0.16 -1.95 10.80
CA ASP A 190 -0.70 -1.42 11.87
C ASP A 190 -1.52 -2.52 12.56
N ASN A 191 -1.76 -3.62 11.85
CA ASN A 191 -2.51 -4.78 12.35
C ASN A 191 -1.87 -6.07 11.83
N ILE A 192 -2.11 -7.18 12.54
CA ILE A 192 -1.57 -8.50 12.16
C ILE A 192 -1.99 -8.95 10.76
N GLY A 193 -3.22 -8.63 10.34
CA GLY A 193 -3.72 -8.98 9.01
C GLY A 193 -2.98 -8.26 7.87
N TYR A 194 -2.71 -6.96 8.03
CA TYR A 194 -1.93 -6.21 7.04
C TYR A 194 -0.45 -6.61 7.05
N ALA A 195 0.10 -6.90 8.23
CA ALA A 195 1.44 -7.46 8.34
C ALA A 195 1.56 -8.80 7.59
N TRP A 196 0.56 -9.69 7.68
CA TRP A 196 0.55 -10.93 6.90
C TRP A 196 0.45 -10.72 5.39
N ILE A 197 -0.32 -9.72 4.93
CA ILE A 197 -0.36 -9.36 3.50
C ILE A 197 1.02 -8.89 3.03
N ALA A 198 1.68 -8.02 3.80
CA ALA A 198 3.02 -7.53 3.49
C ALA A 198 4.06 -8.68 3.49
N ILE A 199 4.04 -9.58 4.48
CA ILE A 199 4.97 -10.71 4.54
C ILE A 199 4.70 -11.70 3.41
N PHE A 200 3.44 -11.95 3.07
CA PHE A 200 3.10 -12.80 1.92
C PHE A 200 3.72 -12.25 0.63
N GLN A 201 3.61 -10.93 0.42
CA GLN A 201 4.23 -10.26 -0.72
C GLN A 201 5.78 -10.35 -0.72
N VAL A 202 6.39 -10.30 0.47
CA VAL A 202 7.84 -10.52 0.62
C VAL A 202 8.22 -11.96 0.24
N ILE A 203 7.45 -12.96 0.69
CA ILE A 203 7.71 -14.38 0.39
C ILE A 203 7.53 -14.69 -1.10
N THR A 204 6.58 -14.03 -1.79
CA THR A 204 6.41 -14.19 -3.24
C THR A 204 7.47 -13.46 -4.06
N LEU A 205 8.37 -12.70 -3.41
CA LEU A 205 9.45 -11.93 -4.04
C LEU A 205 8.95 -10.89 -5.05
N GLU A 206 7.76 -10.34 -4.85
CA GLU A 206 7.16 -9.33 -5.73
C GLU A 206 7.03 -7.99 -5.01
N GLY A 207 7.78 -6.96 -5.41
CA GLY A 207 7.72 -5.64 -4.76
C GLY A 207 8.21 -5.62 -3.29
N TRP A 208 8.91 -6.67 -2.85
CA TRP A 208 9.48 -6.78 -1.50
C TRP A 208 10.51 -5.69 -1.19
N VAL A 209 11.24 -5.25 -2.22
CA VAL A 209 12.27 -4.21 -2.13
C VAL A 209 11.65 -2.87 -1.72
N ASP A 210 10.46 -2.54 -2.22
CA ASP A 210 9.77 -1.30 -1.87
C ASP A 210 9.38 -1.29 -0.39
N ILE A 211 8.85 -2.42 0.11
CA ILE A 211 8.50 -2.59 1.53
C ILE A 211 9.74 -2.43 2.41
N MET A 212 10.85 -3.06 2.02
CA MET A 212 12.13 -2.96 2.71
C MET A 212 12.60 -1.51 2.79
N TYR A 213 12.60 -0.77 1.68
CA TYR A 213 13.02 0.63 1.66
C TYR A 213 12.10 1.51 2.50
N TYR A 214 10.78 1.35 2.44
CA TYR A 214 9.85 2.10 3.29
C TYR A 214 10.14 1.91 4.79
N VAL A 215 10.45 0.69 5.19
CA VAL A 215 10.76 0.36 6.58
C VAL A 215 12.16 0.88 6.97
N MET A 216 13.14 0.85 6.06
CA MET A 216 14.47 1.41 6.30
C MET A 216 14.45 2.94 6.42
N ASP A 217 13.67 3.60 5.57
CA ASP A 217 13.49 5.05 5.55
C ASP A 217 12.81 5.54 6.83
N ALA A 218 11.80 4.82 7.32
CA ALA A 218 11.00 5.23 8.47
C ALA A 218 11.60 4.89 9.84
N HIS A 219 12.35 3.78 9.97
CA HIS A 219 12.78 3.25 11.28
C HIS A 219 14.30 3.10 11.43
N SER A 220 14.95 2.32 10.56
CA SER A 220 16.40 2.11 10.63
C SER A 220 16.95 1.41 9.39
N PHE A 221 18.17 1.79 8.97
CA PHE A 221 18.93 1.05 7.96
C PHE A 221 19.03 -0.45 8.28
N TYR A 222 19.24 -0.83 9.55
CA TYR A 222 19.46 -2.24 9.95
C TYR A 222 18.23 -3.15 9.81
N ASN A 223 17.07 -2.61 9.43
CA ASN A 223 15.88 -3.41 9.19
C ASN A 223 16.03 -4.40 8.02
N PHE A 224 17.08 -4.28 7.18
CA PHE A 224 17.39 -5.27 6.13
C PHE A 224 17.67 -6.69 6.68
N ILE A 225 17.98 -6.82 7.98
CA ILE A 225 18.27 -8.10 8.64
C ILE A 225 16.98 -8.90 8.89
N TYR A 226 15.86 -8.20 9.08
CA TYR A 226 14.54 -8.81 9.21
C TYR A 226 14.11 -9.41 7.86
#